data_AF-A0A1V4YY72-F1
#
_entry.id   AF-A0A1V4YY72-F1
#
_cell.length_a   1.000
_cell.length_b   1.000
_cell.length_c   1.000
_cell.angle_alpha   90.00
_cell.angle_beta   90.00
_cell.angle_gamma   90.00
#
_symmetry.space_group_name_H-M   'P 1'
#
loop_
_entity.id
_entity.type
_entity.pdbx_description
1 polymer ?
#
loop_
_entity_poly.entity_id
_entity_poly.type
_entity_poly.pdbx_seq_one_letter_code
_entity_poly.pdbx_strand_id
1 'polypeptide(L)'
;MPDVKITDIEQPINRVIDQICSCKYIASSSLHGIITADTYRIPSAWLEFSEGVAGSGFKFRDYFASVGKTDETPLRVDQKTTIDDIIGSVHNAKIRIDLDELLDACPFYHKNI
;
A
#
# COMPACT_ATOMS: atom_id res chain seq x y z
N MET A 1 23.64 7.67 -6.36
CA MET A 1 22.32 7.47 -6.98
C MET A 1 21.55 6.50 -6.11
N PRO A 2 20.26 6.74 -5.82
CA PRO A 2 19.44 5.71 -5.19
C PRO A 2 19.40 4.48 -6.10
N ASP A 3 19.64 3.31 -5.52
CA ASP A 3 19.49 2.04 -6.22
C ASP A 3 17.99 1.69 -6.31
N VAL A 4 17.53 1.31 -7.50
CA VAL A 4 16.11 1.05 -7.77
C VAL A 4 15.94 -0.43 -8.06
N LYS A 5 15.12 -1.11 -7.25
CA LYS A 5 14.73 -2.50 -7.45
C LYS A 5 13.29 -2.57 -7.96
N ILE A 6 13.09 -3.27 -9.07
CA ILE A 6 11.76 -3.55 -9.62
C ILE A 6 11.32 -4.94 -9.15
N THR A 7 10.13 -5.02 -8.56
CA THR A 7 9.52 -6.25 -8.08
C THR A 7 8.23 -6.52 -8.85
N ASP A 8 8.11 -7.73 -9.37
CA ASP A 8 6.86 -8.25 -9.92
C ASP A 8 6.11 -9.00 -8.81
N ILE A 9 4.87 -8.59 -8.55
CA ILE A 9 4.03 -9.13 -7.48
C ILE A 9 3.54 -10.55 -7.77
N GLU A 10 3.60 -11.01 -9.02
CA GLU A 10 3.16 -12.36 -9.44
C GLU A 10 4.23 -13.44 -9.22
N GLN A 11 5.42 -13.05 -8.75
CA GLN A 11 6.47 -13.98 -8.34
C GLN A 11 6.06 -14.78 -7.09
N PRO A 12 6.77 -15.90 -6.77
CA PRO A 12 6.53 -16.63 -5.53
C PRO A 12 6.56 -15.71 -4.31
N ILE A 13 5.57 -15.88 -3.41
CA ILE A 13 5.31 -14.94 -2.32
C ILE A 13 6.54 -14.65 -1.44
N ASN A 14 7.35 -15.66 -1.14
CA ASN A 14 8.56 -15.51 -0.35
C ASN A 14 9.60 -14.60 -1.05
N ARG A 15 9.72 -14.70 -2.37
CA ARG A 15 10.63 -13.83 -3.15
C ARG A 15 10.16 -12.38 -3.14
N VAL A 16 8.85 -12.16 -3.29
CA VAL A 16 8.25 -10.82 -3.23
C VAL A 16 8.51 -10.18 -1.87
N ILE A 17 8.27 -10.93 -0.78
CA ILE A 17 8.51 -10.46 0.60
C ILE A 17 9.99 -10.13 0.80
N ASP A 18 10.90 -11.01 0.40
CA ASP A 18 12.35 -10.79 0.55
C ASP A 18 12.81 -9.53 -0.20
N GLN A 19 12.28 -9.30 -1.41
CA GLN A 19 12.60 -8.10 -2.18
C GLN A 19 12.04 -6.84 -1.52
N ILE A 20 10.79 -6.84 -1.07
CA ILE A 20 10.17 -5.72 -0.36
C ILE A 20 10.95 -5.39 0.92
N CYS A 21 11.27 -6.40 1.73
CA CYS A 21 12.00 -6.23 2.99
C CYS A 21 13.46 -5.78 2.81
N SER A 22 14.02 -5.91 1.60
CA SER A 22 15.36 -5.41 1.27
C SER A 22 15.40 -3.91 0.97
N CYS A 23 14.25 -3.23 0.87
CA CYS A 23 14.14 -1.83 0.47
C CYS A 23 13.86 -0.91 1.67
N LYS A 24 14.38 0.33 1.59
CA LYS A 24 14.11 1.38 2.60
C LYS A 24 12.74 2.06 2.42
N TYR A 25 12.29 2.13 1.17
CA TYR A 25 11.04 2.74 0.75
C TYR A 25 10.41 1.86 -0.32
N ILE A 26 9.07 1.80 -0.35
CA ILE A 26 8.31 1.10 -1.39
C ILE A 26 7.49 2.13 -2.17
N ALA A 27 7.41 1.98 -3.48
CA ALA A 27 6.45 2.71 -4.29
C ALA A 27 5.72 1.69 -5.15
N SER A 28 4.39 1.65 -5.08
CA SER A 28 3.63 0.56 -5.68
C SER A 28 2.34 1.03 -6.34
N SER A 29 2.10 0.54 -7.55
CA SER A 29 0.80 0.58 -8.22
C SER A 29 -0.08 -0.64 -7.90
N SER A 30 0.39 -1.55 -7.03
CA SER A 30 -0.32 -2.74 -6.59
C SER A 30 -0.73 -2.61 -5.12
N LEU A 31 -1.99 -2.89 -4.82
CA LEU A 31 -2.48 -2.88 -3.43
C LEU A 31 -1.73 -3.91 -2.56
N HIS A 32 -1.36 -5.07 -3.12
CA HIS A 32 -0.57 -6.06 -2.40
C HIS A 32 0.81 -5.52 -1.98
N GLY A 33 1.44 -4.71 -2.83
CA GLY A 33 2.72 -4.07 -2.51
C GLY A 33 2.58 -3.09 -1.34
N ILE A 34 1.51 -2.29 -1.33
CA ILE A 34 1.18 -1.36 -0.22
C ILE A 34 0.90 -2.13 1.07
N ILE A 35 -0.01 -3.11 1.04
CA ILE A 35 -0.37 -3.91 2.23
C ILE A 35 0.86 -4.62 2.81
N THR A 36 1.71 -5.18 1.94
CA THR A 36 2.93 -5.89 2.37
C THR A 36 3.91 -4.91 3.01
N ALA A 37 4.12 -3.73 2.42
CA ALA A 37 4.96 -2.69 3.00
C ALA A 37 4.45 -2.24 4.38
N ASP A 38 3.15 -1.97 4.52
CA ASP A 38 2.52 -1.59 5.79
C ASP A 38 2.65 -2.71 6.85
N THR A 39 2.52 -3.98 6.45
CA THR A 39 2.70 -5.17 7.31
C THR A 39 4.11 -5.22 7.91
N TYR A 40 5.12 -4.97 7.10
CA TYR A 40 6.53 -4.95 7.52
C TYR A 40 7.01 -3.58 8.01
N ARG A 41 6.10 -2.60 8.13
CA ARG A 41 6.37 -1.22 8.59
C ARG A 41 7.42 -0.49 7.74
N ILE A 42 7.38 -0.73 6.43
CA ILE A 42 8.23 -0.07 5.45
C ILE A 42 7.43 1.10 4.85
N PRO A 43 7.94 2.34 4.90
CA PRO A 43 7.22 3.49 4.34
C PRO A 43 6.93 3.28 2.86
N SER A 44 5.70 3.58 2.43
CA SER A 44 5.25 3.34 1.06
C SER A 44 4.52 4.50 0.40
N ALA A 45 4.60 4.57 -0.92
CA ALA A 45 3.85 5.49 -1.78
C ALA A 45 2.92 4.72 -2.70
N TRP A 46 1.65 5.18 -2.79
CA TRP A 46 0.70 4.71 -3.79
C TRP A 46 1.00 5.38 -5.14
N LEU A 47 1.28 4.59 -6.17
CA LEU A 47 1.54 5.08 -7.53
C LEU A 47 0.36 4.83 -8.46
N GLU A 48 0.15 5.76 -9.39
CA GLU A 48 -0.78 5.63 -10.50
C GLU A 48 -0.09 5.99 -11.82
N PHE A 49 -0.05 5.05 -12.78
CA PHE A 49 0.58 5.25 -14.09
C PHE A 49 -0.43 5.68 -15.18
N SER A 50 -1.73 5.49 -14.94
CA SER A 50 -2.82 5.86 -15.84
C SER A 50 -4.14 5.92 -15.07
N GLU A 51 -5.17 6.56 -15.63
CA GLU A 51 -6.53 6.62 -15.07
C GLU A 51 -7.28 5.25 -15.13
N GLY A 52 -6.54 4.15 -15.34
CA GLY A 52 -7.08 2.82 -15.61
C GLY A 52 -7.18 1.89 -14.40
N VAL A 53 -6.88 2.35 -13.17
CA VAL A 53 -7.14 1.50 -11.99
C VAL A 53 -8.64 1.30 -11.85
N ALA A 54 -9.10 0.08 -12.07
CA ALA A 54 -10.53 -0.27 -11.99
C ALA A 54 -11.17 0.27 -10.71
N GLY A 55 -12.28 0.98 -10.86
CA GLY A 55 -12.99 1.62 -9.75
C GLY A 55 -12.32 2.89 -9.21
N SER A 56 -11.50 3.60 -10.00
CA SER A 56 -10.91 4.91 -9.63
C SER A 56 -10.11 4.88 -8.31
N GLY A 57 -9.39 3.77 -8.11
CA GLY A 57 -8.60 3.53 -6.89
C GLY A 57 -9.44 3.13 -5.66
N PHE A 58 -10.72 2.76 -5.83
CA PHE A 58 -11.62 2.38 -4.73
C PHE A 58 -10.96 1.41 -3.74
N LYS A 59 -10.38 0.31 -4.22
CA LYS A 59 -9.72 -0.69 -3.34
C LYS A 59 -8.59 -0.12 -2.48
N PHE A 60 -7.87 0.89 -2.96
CA PHE A 60 -6.80 1.53 -2.21
C PHE A 60 -7.40 2.44 -1.13
N ARG A 61 -8.37 3.27 -1.50
CA ARG A 61 -9.05 4.17 -0.56
C ARG A 61 -9.79 3.40 0.54
N ASP A 62 -10.45 2.32 0.17
CA ASP A 62 -11.15 1.41 1.10
C ASP A 62 -10.16 0.79 2.10
N TYR A 63 -9.04 0.23 1.60
CA TYR A 63 -7.98 -0.26 2.46
C TYR A 63 -7.43 0.83 3.38
N PHE A 64 -7.05 1.99 2.83
CA PHE A 64 -6.48 3.09 3.60
C PHE A 64 -7.44 3.60 4.67
N ALA A 65 -8.73 3.72 4.35
CA ALA A 65 -9.76 4.06 5.35
C ALA A 65 -9.83 3.00 6.47
N SER A 66 -9.78 1.71 6.12
CA SER A 66 -9.82 0.60 7.09
C SER A 66 -8.63 0.59 8.07
N VAL A 67 -7.51 1.20 7.68
CA VAL A 67 -6.28 1.27 8.48
C VAL A 67 -5.95 2.67 9.01
N GLY A 68 -6.89 3.62 8.91
CA GLY A 68 -6.74 4.98 9.44
C GLY A 68 -5.82 5.90 8.64
N LYS A 69 -5.59 5.61 7.36
CA LYS A 69 -4.74 6.38 6.41
C LYS A 69 -5.58 7.18 5.40
N THR A 70 -6.62 7.88 5.86
CA THR A 70 -7.63 8.50 4.98
C THR A 70 -7.13 9.60 4.05
N ASP A 71 -5.96 10.18 4.34
CA ASP A 71 -5.38 11.27 3.56
C ASP A 71 -4.46 10.78 2.42
N GLU A 72 -4.32 9.46 2.24
CA GLU A 72 -3.48 8.87 1.19
C GLU A 72 -4.06 9.13 -0.20
N THR A 73 -3.20 9.60 -1.09
CA THR A 73 -3.53 9.87 -2.50
C THR A 73 -2.46 9.31 -3.42
N PRO A 74 -2.80 8.93 -4.66
CA PRO A 74 -1.81 8.40 -5.57
C PRO A 74 -0.90 9.52 -6.09
N LEU A 75 0.40 9.23 -6.17
CA LEU A 75 1.30 9.98 -7.03
C LEU A 75 1.11 9.52 -8.48
N ARG A 76 0.67 10.44 -9.36
CA ARG A 76 0.61 10.18 -10.79
C ARG A 76 2.01 10.23 -11.38
N VAL A 77 2.48 9.12 -11.93
CA VAL A 77 3.83 8.98 -12.47
C VAL A 77 3.83 9.13 -13.98
N ASP A 78 4.72 9.98 -14.48
CA ASP A 78 4.97 10.20 -15.90
C ASP A 78 6.49 10.24 -16.21
N GLN A 79 6.86 10.58 -17.45
CA GLN A 79 8.27 10.63 -17.87
C GLN A 79 9.10 11.74 -17.20
N LYS A 80 8.47 12.71 -16.53
CA LYS A 80 9.15 13.81 -15.82
C LYS A 80 9.34 13.51 -14.34
N THR A 81 8.63 12.51 -13.82
CA THR A 81 8.68 12.12 -12.41
C THR A 81 10.07 11.57 -12.07
N THR A 82 10.68 12.12 -11.03
CA THR A 82 11.99 11.71 -10.53
C THR A 82 11.86 10.75 -9.35
N ILE A 83 12.98 10.10 -8.98
CA ILE A 83 13.01 9.27 -7.77
C ILE A 83 12.79 10.12 -6.50
N ASP A 84 13.28 11.36 -6.50
CA ASP A 84 13.09 12.26 -5.36
C ASP A 84 11.62 12.67 -5.19
N ASP A 85 10.88 12.83 -6.29
CA ASP A 85 9.43 13.07 -6.24
C ASP A 85 8.69 11.88 -5.61
N ILE A 86 9.07 10.65 -5.98
CA ILE A 86 8.50 9.42 -5.41
C ILE A 86 8.83 9.31 -3.92
N ILE A 87 10.08 9.55 -3.52
CA ILE A 87 10.48 9.51 -2.11
C ILE A 87 9.73 10.60 -1.33
N GLY A 88 9.54 11.78 -1.92
CA GLY A 88 8.79 12.89 -1.33
C GLY A 88 7.30 12.58 -1.13
N SER A 89 6.73 11.67 -1.92
CA SER A 89 5.34 11.21 -1.76
C SER A 89 5.19 9.99 -0.84
N VAL A 90 6.27 9.50 -0.23
CA VAL A 90 6.17 8.36 0.69
C VAL A 90 5.56 8.79 2.00
N HIS A 91 4.50 8.10 2.40
CA HIS A 91 3.87 8.31 3.68
C HIS A 91 4.32 7.22 4.67
N ASN A 92 4.77 7.67 5.84
CA ASN A 92 5.14 6.79 6.96
C ASN A 92 4.04 6.79 8.04
N ALA A 93 2.79 6.70 7.61
CA ALA A 93 1.66 6.58 8.52
C ALA A 93 1.60 5.14 9.06
N LYS A 94 1.56 5.00 10.38
CA LYS A 94 1.31 3.70 11.01
C LYS A 94 -0.13 3.29 10.75
N ILE A 95 -0.32 2.06 10.28
CA ILE A 95 -1.65 1.46 10.22
C ILE A 95 -2.24 1.33 11.62
N ARG A 96 -3.53 1.64 11.74
CA ARG A 96 -4.33 1.40 12.94
C ARG A 96 -5.53 0.58 12.53
N ILE A 97 -5.67 -0.61 13.11
CA ILE A 97 -6.79 -1.52 12.88
C ILE A 97 -7.50 -1.70 14.21
N ASP A 98 -8.82 -1.53 14.19
CA ASP A 98 -9.69 -1.87 15.32
C ASP A 98 -10.27 -3.27 15.08
N LEU A 99 -9.78 -4.25 15.85
CA LEU A 99 -10.21 -5.64 15.70
C LEU A 99 -11.62 -5.87 16.25
N ASP A 100 -12.06 -5.06 17.21
CA ASP A 100 -13.41 -5.16 17.75
C ASP A 100 -14.42 -4.63 16.73
N GLU A 101 -14.15 -3.48 16.11
CA GLU A 101 -14.99 -2.94 15.02
C GLU A 101 -15.06 -3.90 13.83
N LEU A 102 -13.93 -4.53 13.47
CA LEU A 102 -13.88 -5.53 12.40
C LEU A 102 -14.75 -6.77 12.72
N LEU A 103 -14.70 -7.25 13.96
CA LEU A 103 -15.53 -8.38 14.41
C LEU A 103 -17.00 -7.99 14.49
N ASP A 104 -17.32 -6.79 14.96
CA ASP A 104 -18.70 -6.30 15.08
C ASP A 104 -19.36 -6.05 13.70
N ALA A 105 -18.57 -5.74 12.67
CA ALA A 105 -19.04 -5.64 11.29
C ALA A 105 -19.25 -7.01 10.60
N CYS A 106 -18.77 -8.11 11.20
CA CYS A 106 -18.84 -9.44 10.59
C CYS A 106 -20.27 -10.01 10.70
N PRO A 107 -20.99 -10.24 9.58
CA PRO A 107 -22.38 -10.71 9.61
C PRO A 107 -22.52 -12.16 10.11
N PHE A 108 -21.40 -12.87 10.27
CA PHE A 108 -21.35 -14.24 10.76
C PHE A 108 -20.97 -14.32 12.24
N TYR A 109 -20.42 -13.24 12.81
CA TYR A 109 -19.98 -13.20 14.18
C TYR A 109 -21.12 -12.75 15.09
N HIS A 110 -21.61 -13.64 15.94
CA HIS A 110 -22.58 -13.32 16.98
C HIS A 110 -21.84 -13.41 18.32
N LYS A 111 -21.62 -12.28 19.00
CA LYS A 111 -21.22 -12.30 20.41
C LYS A 111 -22.33 -13.03 21.17
N ASN A 112 -22.06 -14.23 21.67
CA ASN A 112 -22.98 -14.92 22.58
C ASN A 112 -23.21 -13.98 23.77
N ILE A 113 -24.41 -13.41 23.85
CA ILE A 113 -24.88 -12.59 24.97
C ILE A 113 -25.13 -13.49 26.18
#